data_AF-A0AAE3LZX0-F1
#
_entry.id   AF-A0AAE3LZX0-F1
#
_cell.length_a   1.000
_cell.length_b   1.000
_cell.length_c   1.000
_cell.angle_alpha   90.00
_cell.angle_beta   90.00
_cell.angle_gamma   90.00
#
_symmetry.space_group_name_H-M   'P 1'
#
loop_
_entity.id
_entity.type
_entity.pdbx_description
1 polymer ?
#
loop_
_entity_poly.entity_id
_entity_poly.type
_entity_poly.pdbx_seq_one_letter_code
_entity_poly.pdbx_strand_id
1 'polypeptide(L)'
;MRLSNHMKSMIMGGLMGLMMMWMLHGALTGEGAIGAGAVITFVAAHFVLAAVVLGGALFAARLSPRARVVLERLHRPSLPHVAAMLGSAVLVAVALHFGIHGLGGV
;
A
#
# COMPACT_ATOMS: atom_id res chain seq x y z
N MET A 1 23.39 -15.67 3.44
CA MET A 1 23.13 -14.73 2.33
C MET A 1 22.72 -13.38 2.88
N ARG A 2 23.38 -12.27 2.52
CA ARG A 2 23.04 -10.91 2.99
C ARG A 2 22.15 -10.24 1.93
N LEU A 3 20.86 -10.10 2.20
CA LEU A 3 19.92 -9.47 1.26
C LEU A 3 20.19 -7.96 1.15
N SER A 4 20.12 -7.41 -0.07
CA SER A 4 20.21 -5.96 -0.29
C SER A 4 19.01 -5.23 0.31
N ASN A 5 19.17 -3.94 0.67
CA ASN A 5 18.08 -3.16 1.25
C ASN A 5 16.87 -3.06 0.31
N HIS A 6 17.07 -2.98 -1.01
CA HIS A 6 15.98 -3.02 -1.99
C HIS A 6 15.25 -4.36 -2.00
N MET A 7 15.99 -5.48 -1.94
CA MET A 7 15.38 -6.80 -1.92
C MET A 7 14.57 -7.03 -0.63
N LYS A 8 15.06 -6.57 0.53
CA LYS A 8 14.28 -6.56 1.77
C LYS A 8 12.99 -5.77 1.62
N SER A 9 13.06 -4.59 0.99
CA SER A 9 11.90 -3.74 0.74
C SER A 9 10.88 -4.44 -0.16
N MET A 10 11.32 -5.06 -1.26
CA MET A 10 10.43 -5.79 -2.15
C MET A 10 9.74 -6.96 -1.43
N ILE A 11 10.50 -7.76 -0.67
CA ILE A 11 9.96 -8.91 0.07
C ILE A 11 8.95 -8.44 1.11
N MET A 12 9.30 -7.44 1.92
CA MET A 12 8.39 -6.92 2.95
C MET A 12 7.13 -6.33 2.35
N GLY A 13 7.25 -5.54 1.27
CA GLY A 13 6.11 -4.98 0.55
C GLY A 13 5.18 -6.06 0.01
N GLY A 14 5.74 -7.12 -0.59
CA GLY A 14 4.97 -8.25 -1.11
C GLY A 14 4.25 -9.01 0.01
N LEU A 15 4.95 -9.35 1.09
CA LEU A 15 4.37 -10.05 2.25
C LEU A 15 3.27 -9.22 2.94
N MET A 16 3.50 -7.91 3.09
CA MET A 16 2.49 -7.01 3.65
C MET A 16 1.26 -6.91 2.74
N GLY A 17 1.45 -6.83 1.41
CA GLY A 17 0.37 -6.86 0.44
C GLY A 17 -0.46 -8.14 0.55
N LEU A 18 0.19 -9.30 0.68
CA LEU A 18 -0.49 -10.59 0.90
C LEU A 18 -1.30 -10.60 2.20
N MET A 19 -0.69 -10.15 3.30
CA MET A 19 -1.35 -10.10 4.60
C MET A 19 -2.58 -9.20 4.56
N MET A 20 -2.48 -8.02 3.96
CA MET A 20 -3.60 -7.10 3.81
C MET A 20 -4.71 -7.69 2.96
N MET A 21 -4.36 -8.34 1.84
CA MET A 21 -5.33 -9.08 1.04
C MET A 21 -6.03 -10.14 1.88
N TRP A 22 -5.30 -10.99 2.60
CA TRP A 22 -5.89 -12.04 3.44
C TRP A 22 -6.89 -11.50 4.47
N MET A 23 -6.55 -10.40 5.15
CA MET A 23 -7.40 -9.79 6.18
C MET A 23 -8.69 -9.18 5.60
N LEU A 24 -8.63 -8.64 4.39
CA LEU A 24 -9.74 -7.92 3.75
C LEU A 24 -10.49 -8.76 2.71
N HIS A 25 -9.95 -9.92 2.32
CA HIS A 25 -10.48 -10.74 1.24
C HIS A 25 -11.93 -11.14 1.52
N GLY A 26 -12.21 -11.74 2.68
CA GLY A 26 -13.57 -12.15 3.04
C GLY A 26 -14.57 -10.99 3.17
N ALA A 27 -14.11 -9.78 3.51
CA ALA A 27 -14.95 -8.59 3.57
C ALA A 27 -15.24 -8.01 2.16
N LEU A 28 -14.37 -8.28 1.19
CA LEU A 28 -14.47 -7.78 -0.19
C LEU A 28 -15.09 -8.79 -1.16
N THR A 29 -15.18 -10.08 -0.79
CA THR A 29 -15.75 -11.16 -1.62
C THR A 29 -17.14 -11.64 -1.20
N GLY A 30 -17.77 -11.05 -0.17
CA GLY A 30 -19.15 -11.35 0.21
C GLY A 30 -20.15 -10.99 -0.91
N GLU A 31 -21.13 -11.88 -1.16
CA GLU A 31 -22.09 -11.89 -2.30
C GLU A 31 -22.32 -10.53 -3.00
N GLY A 32 -21.57 -10.28 -4.06
CA GLY A 32 -21.74 -9.12 -4.91
C GLY A 32 -20.52 -8.94 -5.81
N ALA A 33 -20.70 -9.17 -7.11
CA ALA A 33 -19.65 -9.11 -8.11
C ALA A 33 -18.92 -7.75 -8.11
N ILE A 34 -17.79 -7.66 -7.42
CA ILE A 34 -16.92 -6.47 -7.43
C ILE A 34 -15.48 -6.90 -7.79
N GLY A 35 -15.30 -7.73 -8.82
CA GLY A 35 -13.98 -8.24 -9.22
C GLY A 35 -12.96 -7.14 -9.58
N ALA A 36 -13.24 -6.32 -10.59
CA ALA A 36 -12.37 -5.19 -10.98
C ALA A 36 -12.63 -3.92 -10.14
N GLY A 37 -13.89 -3.69 -9.75
CA GLY A 37 -14.29 -2.55 -8.92
C GLY A 37 -13.61 -2.55 -7.54
N ALA A 38 -13.29 -3.71 -6.98
CA ALA A 38 -12.74 -3.81 -5.62
C ALA A 38 -11.28 -3.42 -5.64
N VAL A 39 -10.54 -3.84 -6.69
CA VAL A 39 -9.17 -3.42 -6.91
C VAL A 39 -9.10 -1.90 -7.09
N ILE A 40 -9.96 -1.32 -7.94
CA ILE A 40 -10.01 0.13 -8.14
C ILE A 40 -10.33 0.86 -6.83
N THR A 41 -11.35 0.42 -6.10
CA THR A 41 -11.77 1.05 -4.84
C THR A 41 -10.71 0.91 -3.76
N PHE A 42 -10.07 -0.26 -3.65
CA PHE A 42 -8.97 -0.50 -2.73
C PHE A 42 -7.79 0.41 -3.03
N VAL A 43 -7.36 0.48 -4.29
CA VAL A 43 -6.26 1.36 -4.72
C VAL A 43 -6.62 2.83 -4.46
N ALA A 44 -7.81 3.26 -4.86
CA ALA A 44 -8.28 4.63 -4.64
C ALA A 44 -8.30 5.02 -3.16
N ALA A 45 -8.81 4.13 -2.28
CA ALA A 45 -8.82 4.36 -0.84
C ALA A 45 -7.40 4.58 -0.27
N HIS A 46 -6.41 3.83 -0.76
CA HIS A 46 -5.01 4.01 -0.35
C HIS A 46 -4.43 5.34 -0.85
N PHE A 47 -4.75 5.76 -2.08
CA PHE A 47 -4.33 7.07 -2.59
C PHE A 47 -4.96 8.22 -1.78
N VAL A 48 -6.24 8.12 -1.43
CA VAL A 48 -6.93 9.11 -0.58
C VAL A 48 -6.29 9.16 0.81
N LEU A 49 -6.07 8.02 1.46
CA LEU A 49 -5.41 7.95 2.77
C LEU A 49 -3.99 8.53 2.70
N ALA A 50 -3.21 8.18 1.68
CA ALA A 50 -1.88 8.73 1.49
C ALA A 50 -1.92 10.26 1.31
N ALA A 51 -2.85 10.77 0.50
CA ALA A 51 -3.01 12.21 0.30
C ALA A 51 -3.39 12.94 1.60
N VAL A 52 -4.30 12.37 2.40
CA VAL A 52 -4.71 12.92 3.69
C VAL A 52 -3.53 12.94 4.68
N VAL A 53 -2.79 11.84 4.79
CA VAL A 53 -1.64 11.76 5.71
C VAL A 53 -0.51 12.70 5.29
N LEU A 54 -0.14 12.70 4.01
CA LEU A 54 0.91 13.58 3.48
C LEU A 54 0.51 15.05 3.57
N GLY A 55 -0.71 15.39 3.13
CA GLY A 55 -1.25 16.75 3.20
C GLY A 55 -1.35 17.25 4.64
N GLY A 56 -1.86 16.41 5.55
CA GLY A 56 -1.93 16.70 6.97
C GLY A 56 -0.54 16.92 7.60
N ALA A 57 0.44 16.07 7.28
CA ALA A 57 1.80 16.24 7.74
C ALA A 57 2.45 17.53 7.21
N LEU A 58 2.27 17.84 5.93
CA LEU A 58 2.79 19.08 5.32
C LEU A 58 2.15 20.33 5.93
N PHE A 59 0.83 20.30 6.13
CA PHE A 59 0.09 21.40 6.74
C PHE A 59 0.49 21.61 8.21
N ALA A 60 0.56 20.52 8.98
CA ALA A 60 1.00 20.56 10.38
C ALA A 60 2.45 21.07 10.51
N ALA A 61 3.35 20.62 9.61
CA ALA A 61 4.72 21.10 9.56
C ALA A 61 4.81 22.61 9.27
N ARG A 62 3.94 23.14 8.41
CA ARG A 62 3.93 24.58 8.09
C ARG A 62 3.41 25.44 9.24
N LEU A 63 2.43 24.95 9.99
CA LEU A 63 1.75 25.74 11.02
C LEU A 63 2.34 25.62 12.42
N SER A 64 3.03 24.52 12.73
CA SER A 64 3.51 24.25 14.08
C SER A 64 4.99 23.88 14.13
N PRO A 65 5.83 24.69 14.81
CA PRO A 65 7.22 24.34 15.06
C PRO A 65 7.39 23.03 15.82
N ARG A 66 6.47 22.72 16.75
CA ARG A 66 6.48 21.45 17.50
C ARG A 66 6.22 20.26 16.58
N ALA A 67 5.29 20.39 15.64
CA ALA A 67 5.01 19.33 14.67
C ALA A 67 6.21 19.08 13.75
N ARG A 68 6.95 20.11 13.35
CA ARG A 68 8.19 19.95 12.57
C ARG A 68 9.22 19.10 13.29
N VAL A 69 9.47 19.37 14.57
CA VAL A 69 10.42 18.60 15.39
C VAL A 69 10.00 17.13 15.50
N VAL A 70 8.71 16.86 15.63
CA VAL A 70 8.19 15.48 15.65
C VAL A 70 8.39 14.80 14.29
N LEU A 71 8.01 15.46 13.20
CA LEU A 71 8.17 14.94 11.83
C LEU A 71 9.64 14.73 11.44
N GLU A 72 10.56 15.52 11.99
CA GLU A 72 12.00 15.34 11.81
C GLU A 72 12.56 14.07 12.47
N ARG A 73 11.90 13.58 13.52
CA ARG A 73 12.27 12.32 14.19
C ARG A 73 11.68 11.09 13.54
N LEU A 74 10.68 11.25 12.66
CA LEU A 74 10.09 10.13 11.93
C LEU A 74 11.08 9.56 10.92
N HIS A 75 10.99 8.24 10.72
CA HIS A 75 11.74 7.55 9.70
C HIS A 75 11.45 8.17 8.31
N ARG A 76 12.51 8.50 7.56
CA ARG A 76 12.42 9.08 6.23
C ARG A 76 12.84 8.03 5.19
N PRO A 77 11.90 7.19 4.72
CA PRO A 77 12.22 6.24 3.67
C PRO A 77 12.59 7.00 2.39
N SER A 78 13.59 6.51 1.66
CA SER A 78 13.93 7.08 0.35
C SER A 78 12.84 6.75 -0.68
N LEU A 79 12.68 7.59 -1.71
CA LEU A 79 11.69 7.34 -2.77
C LEU A 79 11.83 5.94 -3.42
N PRO A 80 13.05 5.44 -3.72
CA PRO A 80 13.22 4.08 -4.24
C PRO A 80 12.75 2.99 -3.26
N HIS A 81 12.92 3.19 -1.95
CA HIS A 81 12.44 2.25 -0.94
C HIS A 81 10.91 2.17 -0.94
N VAL A 82 10.24 3.34 -0.94
CA VAL A 82 8.78 3.42 -0.99
C VAL A 82 8.26 2.81 -2.30
N ALA A 83 8.88 3.14 -3.43
CA ALA A 83 8.50 2.60 -4.74
C ALA A 83 8.67 1.07 -4.80
N ALA A 84 9.75 0.53 -4.25
CA ALA A 84 9.99 -0.92 -4.19
C ALA A 84 8.95 -1.64 -3.30
N MET A 85 8.59 -1.07 -2.15
CA MET A 85 7.56 -1.61 -1.26
C MET A 85 6.18 -1.60 -1.92
N LEU A 86 5.76 -0.46 -2.49
CA LEU A 86 4.45 -0.31 -3.13
C LEU A 86 4.36 -1.14 -4.41
N GLY A 87 5.40 -1.10 -5.24
CA GLY A 87 5.44 -1.82 -6.50
C GLY A 87 5.33 -3.33 -6.30
N SER A 88 6.04 -3.89 -5.31
CA SER A 88 5.91 -5.32 -5.02
C SER A 88 4.56 -5.69 -4.43
N ALA A 89 3.98 -4.86 -3.55
CA ALA A 89 2.64 -5.07 -3.00
C ALA A 89 1.57 -5.10 -4.11
N VAL A 90 1.60 -4.13 -5.03
CA VAL A 90 0.66 -4.06 -6.16
C VAL A 90 0.87 -5.25 -7.10
N LEU A 91 2.11 -5.57 -7.46
CA LEU A 91 2.41 -6.67 -8.37
C LEU A 91 1.91 -8.01 -7.82
N VAL A 92 2.12 -8.27 -6.52
CA VAL A 92 1.64 -9.49 -5.87
C VAL A 92 0.12 -9.53 -5.81
N ALA A 93 -0.52 -8.41 -5.44
CA ALA A 93 -1.99 -8.33 -5.39
C ALA A 93 -2.61 -8.55 -6.78
N VAL A 94 -2.07 -7.91 -7.83
CA VAL A 94 -2.51 -8.08 -9.22
C VAL A 94 -2.29 -9.53 -9.68
N ALA A 95 -1.10 -10.09 -9.47
CA ALA A 95 -0.77 -11.44 -9.90
C ALA A 95 -1.68 -12.49 -9.26
N LEU A 96 -1.94 -12.37 -7.96
CA LEU A 96 -2.84 -13.28 -7.27
C LEU A 96 -4.30 -13.06 -7.62
N HIS A 97 -4.75 -11.81 -7.68
CA HIS A 97 -6.16 -11.52 -7.99
C HIS A 97 -6.53 -12.06 -9.37
N PHE A 98 -5.72 -11.76 -10.39
CA PHE A 98 -5.97 -12.28 -11.74
C PHE A 98 -5.61 -13.77 -11.89
N GLY A 99 -4.63 -14.27 -11.15
CA GLY A 99 -4.26 -15.68 -11.17
C GLY A 99 -5.30 -16.60 -10.53
N ILE A 100 -5.99 -16.12 -9.49
CA ILE A 100 -7.01 -16.88 -8.74
C ILE A 100 -8.40 -16.63 -9.31
N HIS A 101 -8.77 -15.38 -9.60
CA HIS A 101 -10.12 -15.02 -10.05
C HIS A 101 -10.25 -14.85 -11.58
N GLY A 102 -9.16 -14.91 -12.34
CA GLY A 102 -9.18 -14.67 -13.78
C GLY A 102 -9.43 -13.20 -14.16
N LEU A 103 -9.48 -12.92 -15.47
CA LEU A 103 -9.75 -11.59 -16.03
C LEU A 103 -11.26 -11.27 -16.15
N GLY A 104 -12.14 -12.24 -15.87
CA GLY A 104 -13.58 -12.12 -16.00
C GLY A 104 -14.27 -12.92 -14.90
N GLY A 105 -15.13 -12.26 -14.13
CA GLY A 105 -15.86 -12.87 -13.03
C GLY A 105 -16.81 -13.96 -13.50
N VAL A 106 -16.73 -15.10 -12.83
CA VAL A 106 -17.87 -15.98 -12.55
C VAL A 106 -17.95 -16.17 -11.05
#